data_AF-A0A087D523-F1
#
_entry.id   AF-A0A087D523-F1
#
_cell.length_a   1.000
_cell.length_b   1.000
_cell.length_c   1.000
_cell.angle_alpha   90.00
_cell.angle_beta   90.00
_cell.angle_gamma   90.00
#
_symmetry.space_group_name_H-M   'P 1'
#
loop_
_entity.id
_entity.type
_entity.pdbx_description
1 polymer ?
#
loop_
_entity_poly.entity_id
_entity_poly.type
_entity_poly.pdbx_seq_one_letter_code
_entity_poly.pdbx_strand_id
1 'polypeptide(L)'
;MVLPPDLELRLCSYLRARLKSSFPTIIVSNREPDDYDGSRPLVVVRDDGGSQSNRVLFDRSVGVTVRYGARAAPKSCRDLAARIYGLLTDPAICSLDGSPIAAIEEDGCNGPYFVAEDANIARCYLTLEFSTIGEFQ
;
A
#
# COMPACT_ATOMS: atom_id res chain seq x y z
N MET A 1 23.61 -14.24 -1.05
CA MET A 1 22.86 -13.83 -2.26
C MET A 1 22.15 -12.50 -2.00
N VAL A 2 21.69 -11.77 -3.02
CA VAL A 2 20.92 -10.53 -2.84
C VAL A 2 19.50 -10.76 -3.37
N LEU A 3 18.51 -10.56 -2.51
CA LEU A 3 17.09 -10.74 -2.83
C LEU A 3 16.35 -9.39 -2.86
N PRO A 4 15.27 -9.25 -3.63
CA PRO A 4 14.34 -8.14 -3.44
C PRO A 4 13.79 -8.14 -2.00
N PRO A 5 13.61 -6.96 -1.38
CA PRO A 5 13.09 -6.87 -0.01
C PRO A 5 11.60 -7.22 0.03
N ASP A 6 11.11 -7.69 1.19
CA ASP A 6 9.69 -7.97 1.40
C ASP A 6 8.90 -6.67 1.66
N LEU A 7 8.59 -5.94 0.59
CA LEU A 7 7.82 -4.69 0.68
C LEU A 7 6.40 -4.90 1.21
N GLU A 8 5.75 -6.01 0.89
CA GLU A 8 4.39 -6.29 1.36
C GLU A 8 4.36 -6.33 2.89
N LEU A 9 5.29 -7.08 3.51
CA LEU A 9 5.40 -7.17 4.96
C LEU A 9 5.73 -5.82 5.60
N ARG A 10 6.69 -5.08 5.03
CA ARG A 10 7.13 -3.78 5.58
C ARG A 10 6.02 -2.73 5.48
N LEU A 11 5.40 -2.57 4.33
CA LEU A 11 4.34 -1.59 4.10
C LEU A 11 3.07 -1.94 4.89
N CYS A 12 2.68 -3.21 4.95
CA CYS A 12 1.56 -3.63 5.80
C CYS A 12 1.81 -3.27 7.27
N SER A 13 3.01 -3.57 7.78
CA SER A 13 3.37 -3.26 9.18
C SER A 13 3.35 -1.76 9.46
N TYR A 14 3.91 -0.96 8.55
CA TYR A 14 3.89 0.49 8.63
C TYR A 14 2.47 1.07 8.65
N LEU A 15 1.62 0.66 7.72
CA LEU A 15 0.24 1.12 7.64
C LEU A 15 -0.59 0.70 8.86
N ARG A 16 -0.42 -0.54 9.37
CA ARG A 16 -1.07 -0.97 10.62
C ARG A 16 -0.72 -0.02 11.77
N ALA A 17 0.57 0.30 11.94
CA ALA A 17 1.02 1.19 13.01
C ALA A 17 0.44 2.62 12.88
N ARG A 18 0.40 3.18 11.66
CA ARG A 18 -0.07 4.55 11.41
C ARG A 18 -1.58 4.72 11.41
N LEU A 19 -2.33 3.67 11.09
CA LEU A 19 -3.78 3.72 10.93
C LEU A 19 -4.55 3.26 12.17
N LYS A 20 -3.95 2.43 13.04
CA LYS A 20 -4.63 1.78 14.18
C LYS A 20 -5.36 2.76 15.12
N SER A 21 -4.81 3.95 15.37
CA SER A 21 -5.45 4.94 16.26
C SER A 21 -6.74 5.52 15.69
N SER A 22 -6.80 5.71 14.36
CA SER A 22 -7.98 6.24 13.67
C SER A 22 -8.96 5.16 13.23
N PHE A 23 -8.46 3.94 12.99
CA PHE A 23 -9.24 2.80 12.51
C PHE A 23 -8.87 1.54 13.31
N PRO A 24 -9.41 1.35 14.52
CA PRO A 24 -9.02 0.25 15.41
C PRO A 24 -9.29 -1.15 14.84
N THR A 25 -10.24 -1.26 13.92
CA THR A 25 -10.69 -2.52 13.32
C THR A 25 -10.18 -2.72 11.89
N ILE A 26 -9.32 -1.84 11.39
CA ILE A 26 -8.80 -1.91 10.01
C ILE A 26 -8.04 -3.21 9.77
N ILE A 27 -8.31 -3.82 8.63
CA ILE A 27 -7.52 -4.93 8.12
C ILE A 27 -6.52 -4.35 7.14
N VAL A 28 -5.24 -4.62 7.38
CA VAL A 28 -4.16 -4.33 6.42
C VAL A 28 -3.44 -5.64 6.15
N SER A 29 -3.39 -6.07 4.90
CA SER A 29 -2.90 -7.38 4.48
C SER A 29 -2.29 -7.31 3.09
N ASN A 30 -1.56 -8.34 2.67
CA ASN A 30 -1.17 -8.50 1.27
C ASN A 30 -2.20 -9.25 0.42
N ARG A 31 -3.25 -9.77 1.06
CA ARG A 31 -4.38 -10.43 0.40
C ARG A 31 -5.70 -10.07 1.08
N GLU A 32 -6.74 -9.93 0.27
CA GLU A 32 -8.12 -9.81 0.75
C GLU A 32 -8.53 -11.13 1.47
N PRO A 33 -9.06 -11.06 2.70
CA PRO A 33 -9.61 -12.23 3.38
C PRO A 33 -10.81 -12.80 2.61
N ASP A 34 -10.92 -14.13 2.52
CA ASP A 34 -12.00 -14.82 1.80
C ASP A 34 -13.39 -14.52 2.39
N ASP A 35 -13.46 -14.18 3.68
CA ASP A 35 -14.67 -13.86 4.43
C ASP A 35 -14.94 -12.35 4.56
N TYR A 36 -14.26 -11.51 3.77
CA TYR A 36 -14.42 -10.07 3.85
C TYR A 36 -15.83 -9.61 3.39
N ASP A 37 -16.58 -9.01 4.32
CA ASP A 37 -17.98 -8.58 4.13
C ASP A 37 -18.16 -7.06 4.02
N GLY A 38 -17.07 -6.28 4.11
CA GLY A 38 -17.13 -4.81 4.11
C GLY A 38 -17.51 -4.16 5.44
N SER A 39 -17.68 -4.92 6.52
CA SER A 39 -18.02 -4.41 7.86
C SER A 39 -16.94 -3.50 8.47
N ARG A 40 -15.70 -3.61 7.98
CA ARG A 40 -14.51 -2.91 8.49
C ARG A 40 -13.69 -2.40 7.31
N PRO A 41 -12.89 -1.34 7.46
CA PRO A 41 -11.99 -0.90 6.39
C PRO A 41 -10.95 -2.00 6.09
N LEU A 42 -10.71 -2.24 4.81
CA LEU A 42 -9.67 -3.15 4.32
C LEU A 42 -8.69 -2.40 3.43
N VAL A 43 -7.40 -2.69 3.62
CA VAL A 43 -6.29 -2.26 2.80
C VAL A 43 -5.51 -3.49 2.36
N VAL A 44 -5.38 -3.69 1.05
CA VAL A 44 -4.58 -4.75 0.46
C VAL A 44 -3.38 -4.12 -0.23
N VAL A 45 -2.17 -4.48 0.19
CA VAL A 45 -0.90 -4.03 -0.39
C VAL A 45 -0.30 -5.18 -1.20
N ARG A 46 -0.07 -4.97 -2.49
CA ARG A 46 0.50 -5.97 -3.38
C ARG A 46 1.78 -5.43 -4.00
N ASP A 47 2.87 -6.15 -3.84
CA ASP A 47 4.11 -5.86 -4.55
C ASP A 47 4.03 -6.51 -5.95
N ASP A 48 3.87 -5.67 -6.97
CA ASP A 48 3.71 -6.08 -8.37
C ASP A 48 5.05 -6.37 -9.05
N GLY A 49 6.17 -6.22 -8.33
CA GLY A 49 7.49 -6.46 -8.87
C GLY A 49 8.07 -5.25 -9.62
N GLY A 50 9.17 -5.50 -10.31
CA GLY A 50 9.83 -4.50 -11.14
C GLY A 50 11.25 -4.92 -11.51
N SER A 51 11.99 -3.99 -12.12
CA SER A 51 13.35 -4.23 -12.60
C SER A 51 14.37 -4.31 -11.47
N GLN A 52 15.46 -5.02 -11.74
CA GLN A 52 16.68 -4.88 -10.97
C GLN A 52 17.59 -3.86 -11.68
N SER A 53 17.63 -2.62 -11.19
CA SER A 53 18.40 -1.53 -11.79
C SER A 53 19.91 -1.69 -11.57
N ASN A 54 20.34 -2.34 -10.46
CA ASN A 54 21.71 -2.84 -10.31
C ASN A 54 21.78 -4.03 -9.33
N ARG A 55 22.99 -4.51 -9.00
CA ARG A 55 23.17 -5.70 -8.14
C ARG A 55 22.42 -5.65 -6.79
N VAL A 56 22.22 -4.47 -6.22
CA VAL A 56 21.59 -4.26 -4.91
C VAL A 56 20.35 -3.37 -4.95
N LEU A 57 20.04 -2.74 -6.08
CA LEU A 57 18.91 -1.82 -6.25
C LEU A 57 17.82 -2.44 -7.13
N PHE A 58 16.58 -2.36 -6.65
CA PHE A 58 15.40 -2.89 -7.31
C PHE A 58 14.31 -1.83 -7.38
N ASP A 59 13.75 -1.62 -8.57
CA ASP A 59 12.56 -0.82 -8.76
C ASP A 59 11.34 -1.71 -8.48
N ARG A 60 10.39 -1.21 -7.69
CA ARG A 60 9.24 -1.96 -7.20
C ARG A 60 7.97 -1.14 -7.41
N SER A 61 7.06 -1.68 -8.21
CA SER A 61 5.70 -1.21 -8.35
C SER A 61 4.85 -1.82 -7.24
N VAL A 62 4.07 -1.01 -6.53
CA VAL A 62 3.19 -1.46 -5.44
C VAL A 62 1.78 -0.99 -5.73
N GLY A 63 0.85 -1.94 -5.79
CA GLY A 63 -0.58 -1.68 -5.85
C GLY A 63 -1.20 -1.66 -4.46
N VAL A 64 -2.02 -0.65 -4.15
CA VAL A 64 -2.79 -0.62 -2.91
C VAL A 64 -4.27 -0.49 -3.22
N THR A 65 -5.04 -1.50 -2.79
CA THR A 65 -6.51 -1.47 -2.84
C THR A 65 -7.06 -1.09 -1.47
N VAL A 66 -7.99 -0.14 -1.44
CA VAL A 66 -8.71 0.28 -0.23
C VAL A 66 -10.19 -0.02 -0.43
N ARG A 67 -10.82 -0.66 0.55
CA ARG A 67 -12.26 -0.94 0.56
C ARG A 67 -12.85 -0.43 1.88
N TYR A 68 -13.81 0.50 1.82
CA TYR A 68 -14.43 1.02 3.04
C TYR A 68 -15.74 1.78 2.78
N GLY A 69 -16.80 1.45 3.49
CA GLY A 69 -18.11 2.12 3.36
C GLY A 69 -18.88 1.72 2.10
N ALA A 70 -20.10 2.25 1.97
CA ALA A 70 -21.01 1.87 0.89
C ALA A 70 -20.59 2.49 -0.46
N ARG A 71 -20.81 1.76 -1.55
CA ARG A 71 -20.51 2.23 -2.92
C ARG A 71 -21.23 3.54 -3.26
N ALA A 72 -22.45 3.71 -2.77
CA ALA A 72 -23.25 4.91 -2.96
C ALA A 72 -22.80 6.13 -2.12
N ALA A 73 -21.96 5.92 -1.10
CA ALA A 73 -21.44 6.98 -0.22
C ALA A 73 -19.92 6.80 0.01
N PRO A 74 -19.10 6.92 -1.04
CA PRO A 74 -17.72 6.41 -1.04
C PRO A 74 -16.69 7.34 -0.37
N LYS A 75 -17.13 8.40 0.32
CA LYS A 75 -16.24 9.42 0.88
C LYS A 75 -15.23 8.83 1.86
N SER A 76 -15.66 7.92 2.73
CA SER A 76 -14.79 7.29 3.72
C SER A 76 -13.68 6.46 3.05
N CYS A 77 -13.99 5.77 1.94
CA CYS A 77 -13.00 5.08 1.12
C CYS A 77 -11.97 6.05 0.53
N ARG A 78 -12.44 7.14 -0.08
CA ARG A 78 -11.58 8.13 -0.73
C ARG A 78 -10.67 8.85 0.26
N ASP A 79 -11.19 9.20 1.43
CA ASP A 79 -10.43 9.87 2.49
C ASP A 79 -9.36 8.93 3.07
N LEU A 80 -9.69 7.66 3.33
CA LEU A 80 -8.72 6.66 3.77
C LEU A 80 -7.63 6.43 2.70
N ALA A 81 -8.02 6.28 1.44
CA ALA A 81 -7.07 6.11 0.34
C ALA A 81 -6.16 7.33 0.16
N ALA A 82 -6.70 8.56 0.31
CA ALA A 82 -5.90 9.78 0.27
C ALA A 82 -4.86 9.81 1.40
N ARG A 83 -5.27 9.43 2.61
CA ARG A 83 -4.37 9.35 3.76
C ARG A 83 -3.27 8.32 3.54
N ILE A 84 -3.61 7.16 2.97
CA ILE A 84 -2.62 6.12 2.66
C ILE A 84 -1.64 6.59 1.58
N TYR A 85 -2.14 7.22 0.51
CA TYR A 85 -1.27 7.83 -0.51
C TYR A 85 -0.27 8.78 0.14
N GLY A 86 -0.73 9.77 0.90
CA GLY A 86 0.16 10.71 1.58
C GLY A 86 1.13 10.06 2.58
N LEU A 87 0.73 8.98 3.27
CA LEU A 87 1.63 8.25 4.18
C LEU A 87 2.75 7.50 3.46
N LEU A 88 2.50 7.06 2.23
CA LEU A 88 3.41 6.23 1.44
C LEU A 88 4.23 7.03 0.43
N THR A 89 3.80 8.26 0.11
CA THR A 89 4.58 9.22 -0.68
C THR A 89 5.33 10.25 0.18
N ASP A 90 5.21 10.19 1.51
CA ASP A 90 6.02 11.00 2.42
C ASP A 90 7.48 10.51 2.40
N PRO A 91 8.48 11.35 2.04
CA PRO A 91 9.89 10.97 2.03
C PRO A 91 10.43 10.42 3.36
N ALA A 92 9.74 10.70 4.48
CA ALA A 92 10.06 10.10 5.76
C ALA A 92 10.02 8.57 5.75
N ILE A 93 9.29 7.94 4.82
CA ILE A 93 9.23 6.47 4.71
C ILE A 93 10.58 5.84 4.35
N CYS A 94 11.43 6.56 3.60
CA CYS A 94 12.79 6.12 3.26
C CYS A 94 13.72 6.15 4.47
N SER A 95 13.44 7.04 5.44
CA SER A 95 14.29 7.26 6.61
C SER A 95 13.86 6.45 7.84
N LEU A 96 12.84 5.59 7.71
CA LEU A 96 12.42 4.72 8.81
C LEU A 96 13.49 3.67 9.10
N ASP A 97 13.61 3.27 10.36
CA ASP A 97 14.60 2.29 10.77
C ASP A 97 14.43 0.95 10.03
N GLY A 98 15.54 0.52 9.42
CA GLY A 98 15.63 -0.63 8.52
C GLY A 98 14.85 -0.50 7.20
N SER A 99 14.33 0.68 6.83
CA SER A 99 13.54 0.82 5.59
C SER A 99 14.36 0.36 4.39
N PRO A 100 13.84 -0.59 3.58
CA PRO A 100 14.52 -0.96 2.35
C PRO A 100 14.28 0.07 1.23
N ILE A 101 13.40 1.06 1.43
CA ILE A 101 13.04 2.05 0.42
C ILE A 101 14.12 3.11 0.36
N ALA A 102 14.84 3.16 -0.76
CA ALA A 102 15.88 4.15 -1.02
C ALA A 102 15.30 5.45 -1.60
N ALA A 103 14.30 5.34 -2.46
CA ALA A 103 13.65 6.49 -3.09
C ALA A 103 12.19 6.18 -3.43
N ILE A 104 11.41 7.25 -3.59
CA ILE A 104 10.05 7.23 -4.13
C ILE A 104 10.15 7.75 -5.56
N GLU A 105 9.72 6.95 -6.53
CA GLU A 105 9.66 7.35 -7.93
C GLU A 105 8.31 8.06 -8.15
N GLU A 106 8.32 9.39 -8.00
CA GLU A 106 7.10 10.22 -7.94
C GLU A 106 6.22 10.05 -9.19
N ASP A 107 6.84 9.91 -10.37
CA ASP A 107 6.13 9.71 -11.65
C ASP A 107 5.34 8.39 -11.70
N GLY A 108 5.74 7.39 -10.91
CA GLY A 108 5.05 6.10 -10.77
C GLY A 108 3.91 6.10 -9.74
N CYS A 109 3.78 7.17 -8.95
CA CYS A 109 2.82 7.27 -7.86
C CYS A 109 1.48 7.86 -8.32
N ASN A 110 0.46 7.01 -8.52
CA ASN A 110 -0.81 7.39 -9.14
C ASN A 110 -2.01 7.15 -8.23
N GLY A 111 -3.05 7.98 -8.39
CA GLY A 111 -4.33 7.86 -7.71
C GLY A 111 -4.50 8.73 -6.46
N PRO A 112 -5.37 8.34 -5.52
CA PRO A 112 -6.26 7.18 -5.59
C PRO A 112 -7.45 7.42 -6.54
N TYR A 113 -7.82 6.38 -7.28
CA TYR A 113 -8.95 6.34 -8.20
C TYR A 113 -10.04 5.42 -7.68
N PHE A 114 -11.30 5.70 -8.00
CA PHE A 114 -12.38 4.73 -7.74
C PHE A 114 -12.31 3.56 -8.72
N VAL A 115 -12.58 2.37 -8.21
CA VAL A 115 -12.68 1.15 -9.01
C VAL A 115 -14.12 0.67 -8.97
N ALA A 116 -14.65 0.32 -10.15
CA ALA A 116 -15.96 -0.30 -10.24
C ALA A 116 -15.96 -1.66 -9.52
N GLU A 117 -17.02 -1.93 -8.78
CA GLU A 117 -17.17 -3.12 -7.95
C GLU A 117 -18.65 -3.45 -7.87
N ASP A 118 -19.00 -4.73 -7.93
CA ASP A 118 -20.41 -5.19 -7.93
C ASP A 118 -20.97 -5.19 -6.50
N ALA A 119 -20.14 -5.53 -5.52
CA ALA A 119 -20.49 -5.43 -4.11
C ALA A 119 -20.84 -3.98 -3.72
N ASN A 120 -21.73 -3.82 -2.74
CA ASN A 120 -22.04 -2.51 -2.16
C ASN A 120 -20.94 -2.01 -1.20
N ILE A 121 -19.69 -2.07 -1.65
CA ILE A 121 -18.51 -1.66 -0.90
C ILE A 121 -17.71 -0.73 -1.81
N ALA A 122 -17.47 0.49 -1.37
CA ALA A 122 -16.65 1.44 -2.13
C ALA A 122 -15.20 0.95 -2.19
N ARG A 123 -14.59 1.05 -3.38
CA ARG A 123 -13.23 0.61 -3.65
C ARG A 123 -12.41 1.72 -4.29
N CYS A 124 -11.23 1.97 -3.72
CA CYS A 124 -10.20 2.81 -4.30
C CYS A 124 -8.94 1.99 -4.62
N TYR A 125 -8.21 2.42 -5.63
CA TYR A 125 -6.91 1.87 -5.98
C TYR A 125 -5.90 3.00 -6.19
N LEU A 126 -4.67 2.77 -5.76
CA LEU A 126 -3.51 3.64 -6.00
C LEU A 126 -2.30 2.76 -6.31
N THR A 127 -1.37 3.32 -7.08
CA THR A 127 -0.07 2.69 -7.33
C THR A 127 1.04 3.58 -6.78
N LEU A 128 2.11 2.95 -6.37
CA LEU A 128 3.33 3.59 -5.91
C LEU A 128 4.50 2.93 -6.61
N GLU A 129 5.58 3.67 -6.76
CA GLU A 129 6.82 3.13 -7.29
C GLU A 129 7.97 3.55 -6.38
N PHE A 130 8.82 2.58 -6.05
CA PHE A 130 9.93 2.75 -5.13
C PHE A 130 11.19 2.16 -5.75
N SER A 131 12.33 2.83 -5.58
CA SER A 131 13.62 2.13 -5.64
C SER A 131 13.98 1.61 -4.25
N THR A 132 14.44 0.37 -4.19
CA THR A 132 14.67 -0.35 -2.94
C THR A 132 16.01 -1.07 -2.90
N ILE A 133 16.59 -1.17 -1.71
CA ILE A 133 17.82 -1.92 -1.45
C ILE A 133 17.47 -3.37 -1.14
N GLY A 134 18.15 -4.30 -1.81
CA GLY A 134 18.00 -5.72 -1.61
C GLY A 134 18.54 -6.23 -0.27
N GLU A 135 18.01 -7.36 0.15
CA GLU A 135 18.40 -8.05 1.38
C GLU A 135 19.57 -9.01 1.12
N PHE A 136 20.59 -8.96 1.98
CA PHE A 136 21.72 -9.88 1.93
C PHE A 136 21.42 -11.13 2.75
N GLN A 137 21.52 -12.29 2.13
CA GLN A 137 21.47 -13.62 2.76
C GLN A 137 22.80 -14.34 2.64
#